data_AF-A0A067D9L6-F1
#
_entry.id   AF-A0A067D9L6-F1
#
_cell.length_a   1.000
_cell.length_b   1.000
_cell.length_c   1.000
_cell.angle_alpha   90.00
_cell.angle_beta   90.00
_cell.angle_gamma   90.00
#
_symmetry.space_group_name_H-M   'P 1'
#
loop_
_entity.id
_entity.type
_entity.pdbx_description
1 polymer ?
#
loop_
_entity_poly.entity_id
_entity_poly.type
_entity_poly.pdbx_seq_one_letter_code
_entity_poly.pdbx_strand_id
1 'polypeptide(L)'
;MSTTTTLQVAGEVLSPSSKTLRAGGPWNNAPLYGDGILEANASNERSNGSLVVPGFALADAFGVLLCILIAPLGVPLYFIFLVYLLPVFTLLRLYLACLPAPTMRISRHCGFQLTSFVLFLLTLPLLLLTALYLTLSLVVIALPGSILYSVITCNIRHFCRNMAVLKDHRRLGHWSWNDIVVVVLGQVHRQGVGKLALVFPCVCLVVPILKYVFVVNPFLFPLKETFTNQWTEAMPMSDATIVSSIVKSVAWSVVDKSTREEIRNDHFSANYPLPAAKDDVVVGIQVMSIVNLTNSIHNVENKLVRSTTAKRGLFRVPLYLYNPFHIMTGYVEVNLQFGFALEHPMWCITGTNYLGNLFYKNANVLFWNYAPQIAYNLKKDPLNA
;
A
#
# COMPACT_ATOMS: atom_id res chain seq x y z
N MET A 1 19.14 -72.48 3.99
CA MET A 1 19.82 -71.90 2.81
C MET A 1 18.78 -71.02 2.11
N SER A 2 18.66 -69.72 2.44
CA SER A 2 19.53 -68.61 2.00
C SER A 2 19.46 -68.48 0.47
N THR A 3 19.04 -67.40 -0.18
CA THR A 3 18.84 -65.99 0.22
C THR A 3 18.09 -65.33 -0.96
N THR A 4 16.96 -64.66 -0.73
CA THR A 4 16.32 -63.81 -1.76
C THR A 4 16.63 -62.36 -1.42
N THR A 5 17.60 -61.78 -2.13
CA THR A 5 18.01 -60.39 -1.95
C THR A 5 17.17 -59.49 -2.86
N THR A 6 16.10 -58.91 -2.32
CA THR A 6 15.43 -57.75 -2.91
C THR A 6 16.26 -56.49 -2.63
N LEU A 7 16.99 -56.02 -3.64
CA LEU A 7 17.62 -54.71 -3.65
C LEU A 7 16.54 -53.65 -3.95
N GLN A 8 16.00 -53.04 -2.90
CA GLN A 8 15.41 -51.70 -2.96
C GLN A 8 16.55 -50.69 -3.16
N VAL A 9 16.70 -50.16 -4.37
CA VAL A 9 17.48 -48.94 -4.56
C VAL A 9 16.59 -47.78 -4.14
N ALA A 10 16.92 -47.22 -2.97
CA ALA A 10 16.43 -45.94 -2.51
C ALA A 10 16.82 -44.88 -3.55
N GLY A 11 15.85 -44.46 -4.37
CA GLY A 11 15.97 -43.23 -5.13
C GLY A 11 15.93 -42.08 -4.13
N GLU A 12 17.09 -41.42 -3.97
CA GLU A 12 17.21 -40.17 -3.23
C GLU A 12 16.09 -39.21 -3.63
N VAL A 13 15.25 -38.84 -2.66
CA VAL A 13 14.35 -37.71 -2.80
C VAL A 13 15.23 -36.48 -2.93
N LEU A 14 15.33 -35.97 -4.16
CA LEU A 14 15.98 -34.71 -4.46
C LEU A 14 15.41 -33.63 -3.53
N SER A 15 16.26 -33.20 -2.59
CA SER A 15 16.09 -31.97 -1.82
C SER A 15 15.61 -30.84 -2.75
N PRO A 16 14.58 -30.07 -2.37
CA PRO A 16 14.13 -28.93 -3.16
C PRO A 16 15.19 -27.83 -3.06
N SER A 17 16.22 -27.95 -3.89
CA SER A 17 17.17 -26.89 -4.19
C SER A 17 16.41 -25.67 -4.72
N SER A 18 16.76 -24.50 -4.22
CA SER A 18 16.13 -23.20 -4.53
C SER A 18 16.02 -22.96 -6.04
N LYS A 19 14.83 -23.13 -6.61
CA LYS A 19 14.59 -22.91 -8.04
C LYS A 19 14.19 -21.46 -8.26
N THR A 20 15.10 -20.69 -8.85
CA THR A 20 14.79 -19.42 -9.51
C THR A 20 14.10 -19.69 -10.85
N LEU A 21 13.28 -18.74 -11.33
CA LEU A 21 12.78 -18.79 -12.71
C LEU A 21 13.97 -18.69 -13.67
N ARG A 22 14.24 -19.75 -14.44
CA ARG A 22 15.08 -19.67 -15.66
C ARG A 22 14.20 -19.26 -16.83
N ALA A 23 13.78 -18.01 -16.84
CA ALA A 23 13.19 -17.37 -18.01
C ALA A 23 14.26 -16.48 -18.67
N GLY A 24 14.37 -16.54 -20.00
CA GLY A 24 15.33 -15.69 -20.73
C GLY A 24 15.05 -14.20 -20.52
N GLY A 25 16.10 -13.38 -20.56
CA GLY A 25 16.00 -11.93 -20.36
C GLY A 25 16.06 -11.51 -18.87
N PRO A 26 15.49 -10.35 -18.48
CA PRO A 26 15.62 -9.78 -17.13
C PRO A 26 14.89 -10.58 -16.03
N TRP A 27 14.28 -11.71 -16.40
CA TRP A 27 13.55 -12.64 -15.54
C TRP A 27 14.42 -13.74 -14.94
N ASN A 28 15.67 -13.84 -15.41
CA ASN A 28 16.63 -14.80 -14.89
C ASN A 28 16.96 -14.45 -13.43
N ASN A 29 16.71 -15.36 -12.50
CA ASN A 29 16.86 -15.16 -11.05
C ASN A 29 15.75 -14.39 -10.31
N ALA A 30 14.60 -14.12 -10.94
CA ALA A 30 13.44 -13.63 -10.20
C ALA A 30 12.98 -14.70 -9.18
N PRO A 31 12.67 -14.34 -7.92
CA PRO A 31 12.14 -15.29 -6.95
C PRO A 31 10.82 -15.84 -7.48
N LEU A 32 10.70 -17.17 -7.51
CA LEU A 32 9.41 -17.83 -7.69
C LEU A 32 8.55 -17.42 -6.50
N TYR A 33 7.61 -16.50 -6.73
CA TYR A 33 6.51 -16.29 -5.80
C TYR A 33 5.79 -17.66 -5.65
N GLY A 34 5.26 -17.97 -4.47
CA GLY A 34 4.24 -18.98 -4.24
C GLY A 34 4.57 -20.43 -4.61
N ASP A 35 5.41 -21.10 -3.82
CA ASP A 35 5.46 -22.58 -3.76
C ASP A 35 4.20 -23.18 -3.08
N GLY A 36 3.37 -22.38 -2.42
CA GLY A 36 2.10 -22.83 -1.84
C GLY A 36 0.91 -22.51 -2.75
N ILE A 37 0.25 -23.50 -3.34
CA ILE A 37 -1.12 -23.29 -3.84
C ILE A 37 -2.04 -23.37 -2.62
N LEU A 38 -2.86 -22.35 -2.39
CA LEU A 38 -3.84 -22.39 -1.31
C LEU A 38 -5.02 -23.29 -1.69
N GLU A 39 -5.54 -24.06 -0.74
CA GLU A 39 -6.84 -24.72 -0.86
C GLU A 39 -7.93 -23.62 -0.79
N ALA A 40 -8.25 -23.02 -1.93
CA ALA A 40 -9.30 -22.01 -1.99
C ALA A 40 -10.65 -22.66 -2.30
N ASN A 41 -11.73 -22.04 -1.82
CA ASN A 41 -13.05 -22.35 -2.33
C ASN A 41 -13.08 -21.95 -3.81
N ALA A 42 -13.28 -22.91 -4.70
CA ALA A 42 -13.43 -22.69 -6.14
C ALA A 42 -14.74 -21.95 -6.51
N SER A 43 -15.45 -21.38 -5.53
CA SER A 43 -16.65 -20.61 -5.78
C SER A 43 -16.29 -19.27 -6.41
N ASN A 44 -16.86 -19.01 -7.58
CA ASN A 44 -16.81 -17.70 -8.25
C ASN A 44 -17.71 -16.65 -7.57
N GLU A 45 -18.04 -16.82 -6.28
CA GLU A 45 -18.95 -15.92 -5.56
C GLU A 45 -18.27 -14.59 -5.31
N ARG A 46 -18.45 -13.67 -6.26
CA ARG A 46 -18.02 -12.29 -6.15
C ARG A 46 -18.95 -11.57 -5.18
N SER A 47 -18.40 -11.14 -4.06
CA SER A 47 -19.08 -10.22 -3.14
C SER A 47 -18.43 -8.85 -3.21
N ASN A 48 -19.25 -7.80 -3.30
CA ASN A 48 -18.80 -6.41 -3.17
C ASN A 48 -18.52 -6.01 -1.71
N GLY A 49 -18.71 -6.95 -0.77
CA GLY A 49 -18.56 -6.76 0.66
C GLY A 49 -19.74 -6.06 1.32
N SER A 50 -19.49 -5.44 2.48
CA SER A 50 -20.50 -4.89 3.40
C SER A 50 -20.44 -3.36 3.53
N LEU A 51 -19.70 -2.69 2.64
CA LEU A 51 -19.55 -1.24 2.66
C LEU A 51 -20.86 -0.53 2.26
N VAL A 52 -21.43 0.20 3.22
CA VAL A 52 -22.61 1.05 3.03
C VAL A 52 -22.26 2.47 3.50
N VAL A 53 -22.59 3.46 2.67
CA VAL A 53 -22.39 4.88 3.01
C VAL A 53 -23.66 5.38 3.72
N PRO A 54 -23.61 5.70 5.02
CA PRO A 54 -24.77 6.16 5.79
C PRO A 54 -25.12 7.62 5.46
N GLY A 55 -26.18 8.17 6.06
CA GLY A 55 -26.48 9.61 5.95
C GLY A 55 -25.48 10.50 6.68
N PHE A 56 -25.41 11.78 6.30
CA PHE A 56 -24.55 12.78 6.94
C PHE A 56 -24.95 12.99 8.40
N ALA A 57 -23.99 12.85 9.33
CA ALA A 57 -24.24 12.89 10.77
C ALA A 57 -23.66 14.15 11.43
N LEU A 58 -24.10 14.44 12.66
CA LEU A 58 -23.54 15.55 13.46
C LEU A 58 -22.02 15.42 13.66
N ALA A 59 -21.51 14.20 13.79
CA ALA A 59 -20.07 13.95 13.90
C ALA A 59 -19.30 14.36 12.64
N ASP A 60 -19.91 14.23 11.45
CA ASP A 60 -19.30 14.70 10.21
C ASP A 60 -19.21 16.24 10.20
N ALA A 61 -20.29 16.93 10.60
CA ALA A 61 -20.29 18.39 10.74
C ALA A 61 -19.20 18.87 11.71
N PHE A 62 -19.07 18.19 12.86
CA PHE A 62 -18.05 18.51 13.84
C PHE A 62 -16.63 18.25 13.32
N GLY A 63 -16.41 17.15 12.60
CA GLY A 63 -15.13 16.88 11.93
C GLY A 63 -14.76 17.96 10.91
N VAL A 64 -15.74 18.46 10.14
CA VAL A 64 -15.55 19.60 9.22
C VAL A 64 -15.16 20.87 9.99
N LEU A 65 -15.81 21.15 11.12
CA LEU A 65 -15.45 22.28 11.98
C LEU A 65 -13.99 22.18 12.46
N LEU A 66 -13.53 21.02 12.91
CA LEU A 66 -12.13 20.80 13.28
C LEU A 66 -11.20 21.06 12.09
N CYS A 67 -11.58 20.63 10.89
CA CYS A 67 -10.79 20.89 9.69
C CYS A 67 -10.73 22.37 9.32
N ILE A 68 -11.80 23.15 9.54
CA ILE A 68 -11.79 24.61 9.35
C ILE A 68 -10.77 25.27 10.29
N LEU A 69 -10.60 24.77 11.51
CA LEU A 69 -9.59 25.28 12.46
C LEU A 69 -8.16 24.88 12.07
N ILE A 70 -7.99 23.70 11.48
CA ILE A 70 -6.67 23.17 11.06
C ILE A 70 -6.21 23.76 9.73
N ALA A 71 -7.13 24.04 8.81
CA ALA A 71 -6.84 24.47 7.44
C ALA A 71 -5.94 25.73 7.35
N PRO A 72 -6.08 26.77 8.19
CA PRO A 72 -5.18 27.93 8.20
C PRO A 72 -3.70 27.57 8.43
N LEU A 73 -3.42 26.45 9.09
CA LEU A 73 -2.06 25.94 9.31
C LEU A 73 -1.61 25.08 8.13
N GLY A 74 -2.49 24.20 7.64
CA GLY A 74 -2.17 23.22 6.60
C GLY A 74 -2.00 23.83 5.22
N VAL A 75 -2.82 24.82 4.84
CA VAL A 75 -2.80 25.41 3.48
C VAL A 75 -1.48 26.14 3.18
N PRO A 76 -0.97 27.05 4.02
CA PRO A 76 0.34 27.67 3.78
C PRO A 76 1.46 26.62 3.75
N LEU A 77 1.41 25.65 4.65
CA LEU A 77 2.42 24.59 4.74
C LEU A 77 2.42 23.71 3.49
N TYR A 78 1.27 23.47 2.88
CA TYR A 78 1.16 22.74 1.62
C TYR A 78 1.96 23.43 0.50
N PHE A 79 1.84 24.75 0.36
CA PHE A 79 2.61 25.49 -0.65
C PHE A 79 4.11 25.51 -0.34
N ILE A 80 4.49 25.59 0.93
CA ILE A 80 5.90 25.45 1.34
C ILE A 80 6.44 24.08 0.93
N PHE A 81 5.72 23.00 1.22
CA PHE A 81 6.12 21.64 0.84
C PHE A 81 6.20 21.48 -0.67
N LEU A 82 5.22 22.00 -1.42
CA LEU A 82 5.20 21.95 -2.88
C LEU A 82 6.49 22.53 -3.46
N VAL A 83 6.88 23.74 -3.04
CA VAL A 83 8.07 24.42 -3.55
C VAL A 83 9.35 23.72 -3.08
N TYR A 84 9.41 23.33 -1.81
CA TYR A 84 10.61 22.76 -1.20
C TYR A 84 10.90 21.32 -1.69
N LEU A 85 9.88 20.53 -2.03
CA LEU A 85 10.07 19.16 -2.53
C LEU A 85 10.56 19.12 -3.98
N LEU A 86 10.40 20.18 -4.77
CA LEU A 86 10.88 20.24 -6.15
C LEU A 86 12.39 19.97 -6.28
N PRO A 87 13.30 20.66 -5.56
CA PRO A 87 14.72 20.36 -5.63
C PRO A 87 15.06 18.95 -5.11
N VAL A 88 14.36 18.46 -4.07
CA VAL A 88 14.56 17.10 -3.53
C VAL A 88 14.22 16.04 -4.59
N PHE A 89 13.06 16.17 -5.23
CA PHE A 89 12.63 15.23 -6.28
C PHE A 89 13.44 15.38 -7.56
N THR A 90 13.94 16.58 -7.87
CA THR A 90 14.89 16.79 -8.97
C THR A 90 16.21 16.07 -8.71
N LEU A 91 16.75 16.14 -7.49
CA LEU A 91 17.96 15.39 -7.11
C LEU A 91 17.75 13.88 -7.24
N LEU A 92 16.59 13.36 -6.81
CA LEU A 92 16.21 11.97 -7.02
C LEU A 92 16.14 11.61 -8.51
N ARG A 93 15.62 12.51 -9.35
CA ARG A 93 15.57 12.34 -10.80
C ARG A 93 16.96 12.29 -11.44
N LEU A 94 17.90 13.10 -10.94
CA LEU A 94 19.29 13.06 -11.38
C LEU A 94 19.96 11.74 -10.96
N TYR A 95 19.76 11.31 -9.72
CA TYR A 95 20.28 10.02 -9.26
C TYR A 95 19.71 8.85 -10.08
N LEU A 96 18.42 8.89 -10.43
CA LEU A 96 17.77 7.93 -11.32
C LEU A 96 18.44 7.82 -12.69
N ALA A 97 18.92 8.93 -13.25
CA ALA A 97 19.59 8.93 -14.55
C ALA A 97 20.92 8.16 -14.54
N CYS A 98 21.49 7.95 -13.35
CA CYS A 98 22.71 7.17 -13.15
C CYS A 98 22.45 5.67 -12.93
N LEU A 99 21.17 5.26 -12.82
CA LEU A 99 20.80 3.85 -12.60
C LEU A 99 20.50 3.14 -13.93
N PRO A 100 20.82 1.85 -14.06
CA PRO A 100 20.40 1.07 -15.21
C PRO A 100 18.88 0.92 -15.22
N ALA A 101 18.28 0.91 -16.42
CA ALA A 101 16.87 0.61 -16.61
C ALA A 101 16.72 -0.64 -17.50
N PRO A 102 15.99 -1.69 -17.06
CA PRO A 102 15.29 -1.80 -15.79
C PRO A 102 16.19 -2.17 -14.59
N THR A 103 15.79 -1.78 -13.38
CA THR A 103 16.38 -2.20 -12.10
C THR A 103 15.29 -2.72 -11.18
N MET A 104 15.33 -4.02 -10.90
CA MET A 104 14.40 -4.68 -9.98
C MET A 104 14.55 -4.16 -8.54
N ARG A 105 15.78 -4.08 -8.02
CA ARG A 105 16.07 -3.60 -6.66
C ARG A 105 17.29 -2.68 -6.67
N ILE A 106 17.19 -1.54 -6.00
CA ILE A 106 18.31 -0.61 -5.83
C ILE A 106 19.30 -1.18 -4.80
N SER A 107 20.55 -1.33 -5.22
CA SER A 107 21.65 -1.69 -4.34
C SER A 107 21.96 -0.53 -3.39
N ARG A 108 21.95 -0.79 -2.07
CA ARG A 108 22.16 0.22 -1.02
C ARG A 108 23.64 0.38 -0.64
N HIS A 109 24.49 0.46 -1.65
CA HIS A 109 25.94 0.67 -1.54
C HIS A 109 26.28 2.10 -1.08
N CYS A 110 27.57 2.41 -0.89
CA CYS A 110 28.04 3.69 -0.35
C CYS A 110 27.44 4.92 -1.08
N GLY A 111 27.38 4.89 -2.41
CA GLY A 111 26.79 5.97 -3.21
C GLY A 111 25.31 6.22 -2.87
N PHE A 112 24.50 5.16 -2.77
CA PHE A 112 23.11 5.27 -2.33
C PHE A 112 23.02 5.84 -0.91
N GLN A 113 23.85 5.37 0.03
CA GLN A 113 23.82 5.85 1.41
C GLN A 113 24.17 7.35 1.50
N LEU A 114 25.16 7.80 0.73
CA LEU A 114 25.52 9.22 0.64
C LEU A 114 24.36 10.04 0.08
N THR A 115 23.75 9.62 -1.03
CA THR A 115 22.57 10.29 -1.58
C THR A 115 21.41 10.32 -0.59
N SER A 116 21.13 9.19 0.06
CA SER A 116 20.09 9.07 1.08
C SER A 116 20.32 10.01 2.27
N PHE A 117 21.57 10.13 2.74
CA PHE A 117 21.95 11.04 3.82
C PHE A 117 21.81 12.51 3.41
N VAL A 118 22.26 12.88 2.20
CA VAL A 118 22.06 14.25 1.68
C VAL A 118 20.57 14.58 1.58
N LEU A 119 19.75 13.66 1.06
CA LEU A 119 18.30 13.84 1.00
C LEU A 119 17.68 13.95 2.41
N PHE A 120 18.19 13.21 3.39
CA PHE A 120 17.74 13.33 4.78
C PHE A 120 18.00 14.73 5.32
N LEU A 121 19.22 15.26 5.16
CA LEU A 121 19.56 16.60 5.61
C LEU A 121 18.72 17.67 4.91
N LEU A 122 18.50 17.54 3.60
CA LEU A 122 17.64 18.45 2.84
C LEU A 122 16.18 18.37 3.30
N THR A 123 15.66 17.19 3.61
CA THR A 123 14.25 17.03 4.00
C THR A 123 14.00 17.22 5.50
N LEU A 124 15.04 17.28 6.33
CA LEU A 124 14.93 17.42 7.78
C LEU A 124 14.04 18.61 8.21
N PRO A 125 14.14 19.82 7.61
CA PRO A 125 13.23 20.92 7.94
C PRO A 125 11.75 20.56 7.68
N LEU A 126 11.45 19.88 6.57
CA LEU A 126 10.09 19.43 6.27
C LEU A 126 9.61 18.33 7.23
N LEU A 127 10.50 17.43 7.64
CA LEU A 127 10.18 16.40 8.64
C LEU A 127 9.82 17.04 9.99
N LEU A 128 10.60 18.03 10.43
CA LEU A 128 10.34 18.78 11.66
C LEU A 128 9.04 19.59 11.57
N LEU A 129 8.81 20.26 10.44
CA LEU A 129 7.56 20.97 10.18
C LEU A 129 6.35 20.03 10.15
N THR A 130 6.49 18.84 9.56
CA THR A 130 5.43 17.81 9.58
C THR A 130 5.14 17.40 11.02
N ALA A 131 6.17 17.10 11.82
CA ALA A 131 5.99 16.68 13.21
C ALA A 131 5.30 17.78 14.05
N LEU A 132 5.72 19.04 13.88
CA LEU A 132 5.11 20.18 14.55
C LEU A 132 3.64 20.36 14.12
N TYR A 133 3.37 20.36 12.81
CA TYR A 133 2.02 20.49 12.27
C TYR A 133 1.09 19.38 12.75
N LEU A 134 1.54 18.12 12.73
CA LEU A 134 0.74 16.99 13.19
C LEU A 134 0.50 17.04 14.70
N THR A 135 1.48 17.48 15.49
CA THR A 135 1.30 17.68 16.93
C THR A 135 0.25 18.75 17.20
N LEU A 136 0.36 19.92 16.56
CA LEU A 136 -0.61 21.00 16.72
C LEU A 136 -2.01 20.58 16.23
N SER A 137 -2.10 19.98 15.05
CA SER A 137 -3.39 19.64 14.44
C SER A 137 -4.08 18.47 15.13
N LEU A 138 -3.36 17.39 15.42
CA LEU A 138 -3.95 16.16 15.97
C LEU A 138 -4.03 16.18 17.49
N VAL A 139 -2.98 16.64 18.18
CA VAL A 139 -2.89 16.57 19.65
C VAL A 139 -3.47 17.81 20.30
N VAL A 140 -3.22 19.01 19.75
CA VAL A 140 -3.68 20.26 20.38
C VAL A 140 -5.09 20.63 19.93
N ILE A 141 -5.45 20.41 18.66
CA ILE A 141 -6.77 20.78 18.13
C ILE A 141 -7.73 19.58 18.09
N ALA A 142 -7.43 18.56 17.28
CA ALA A 142 -8.39 17.50 16.99
C ALA A 142 -8.72 16.63 18.20
N LEU A 143 -7.72 16.24 19.01
CA LEU A 143 -7.93 15.36 20.16
C LEU A 143 -8.81 16.02 21.25
N PRO A 144 -8.50 17.24 21.76
CA PRO A 144 -9.36 17.92 22.74
C PRO A 144 -10.76 18.17 22.18
N GLY A 145 -10.87 18.62 20.92
CA GLY A 145 -12.17 18.80 20.26
C GLY A 145 -12.97 17.50 20.19
N SER A 146 -12.32 16.39 19.83
CA SER A 146 -12.96 15.07 19.75
C SER A 146 -13.41 14.58 21.12
N ILE A 147 -12.61 14.77 22.17
CA ILE A 147 -12.97 14.43 23.56
C ILE A 147 -14.18 15.27 24.00
N LEU A 148 -14.16 16.58 23.78
CA LEU A 148 -15.26 17.48 24.13
C LEU A 148 -16.57 17.04 23.45
N TYR A 149 -16.54 16.78 22.15
CA TYR A 149 -17.68 16.24 21.42
C TYR A 149 -18.15 14.91 22.02
N SER A 150 -17.22 14.01 22.34
CA SER A 150 -17.52 12.68 22.89
C SER A 150 -18.21 12.74 24.26
N VAL A 151 -17.84 13.71 25.10
CA VAL A 151 -18.46 13.96 26.40
C VAL A 151 -19.86 14.53 26.21
N ILE A 152 -20.01 15.59 25.40
CA ILE A 152 -21.30 16.26 25.17
C ILE A 152 -22.32 15.29 24.55
N THR A 153 -21.91 14.48 23.59
CA THR A 153 -22.79 13.53 22.90
C THR A 153 -22.88 12.16 23.59
N CYS A 154 -22.23 11.98 24.73
CA CYS A 154 -22.11 10.70 25.45
C CYS A 154 -21.46 9.56 24.64
N ASN A 155 -20.87 9.84 23.49
CA ASN A 155 -20.15 8.87 22.66
C ASN A 155 -18.93 8.27 23.35
N ILE A 156 -18.43 8.90 24.42
CA ILE A 156 -17.29 8.39 25.21
C ILE A 156 -17.55 6.98 25.75
N ARG A 157 -18.82 6.60 25.96
CA ARG A 157 -19.24 5.26 26.38
C ARG A 157 -18.85 4.17 25.38
N HIS A 158 -18.68 4.51 24.10
CA HIS A 158 -18.25 3.58 23.06
C HIS A 158 -16.73 3.45 22.93
N PHE A 159 -15.96 4.24 23.67
CA PHE A 159 -14.50 4.28 23.53
C PHE A 159 -13.85 2.90 23.70
N CYS A 160 -14.16 2.16 24.77
CA CYS A 160 -13.59 0.84 25.00
C CYS A 160 -13.92 -0.14 23.86
N ARG A 161 -15.15 -0.10 23.34
CA ARG A 161 -15.57 -0.92 22.20
C ARG A 161 -14.79 -0.55 20.92
N ASN A 162 -14.64 0.75 20.66
CA ASN A 162 -13.88 1.25 19.53
C ASN A 162 -12.40 0.84 19.60
N MET A 163 -11.80 0.94 20.79
CA MET A 163 -10.41 0.54 21.02
C MET A 163 -10.22 -0.97 20.92
N ALA A 164 -11.24 -1.77 21.23
CA ALA A 164 -11.21 -3.22 21.04
C ALA A 164 -11.16 -3.60 19.55
N VAL A 165 -11.95 -2.93 18.70
CA VAL A 165 -11.93 -3.14 17.23
C VAL A 165 -10.56 -2.78 16.64
N LEU A 166 -9.91 -1.74 17.17
CA LEU A 166 -8.60 -1.30 16.70
C LEU A 166 -7.43 -2.19 17.19
N LYS A 167 -7.65 -3.11 18.14
CA LYS A 167 -6.61 -3.76 18.94
C LYS A 167 -5.42 -4.25 18.13
N ASP A 168 -5.68 -4.99 17.04
CA ASP A 168 -4.65 -5.66 16.24
C ASP A 168 -3.92 -4.70 15.30
N HIS A 169 -4.46 -3.51 15.07
CA HIS A 169 -3.93 -2.50 14.17
C HIS A 169 -3.20 -1.36 14.90
N ARG A 170 -3.13 -1.35 16.24
CA ARG A 170 -2.44 -0.33 17.05
C ARG A 170 -0.91 -0.47 17.02
N ARG A 171 -0.32 -0.41 15.84
CA ARG A 171 1.14 -0.47 15.64
C ARG A 171 1.60 0.74 14.85
N LEU A 172 2.88 1.08 14.96
CA LEU A 172 3.49 2.11 14.12
C LEU A 172 3.82 1.58 12.71
N GLY A 173 4.11 0.28 12.62
CA GLY A 173 4.62 -0.36 11.41
C GLY A 173 6.14 -0.21 11.29
N HIS A 174 6.65 -0.67 10.15
CA HIS A 174 8.07 -0.54 9.80
C HIS A 174 8.34 0.83 9.17
N TRP A 175 9.40 1.49 9.62
CA TRP A 175 9.84 2.79 9.11
C TRP A 175 11.33 2.79 8.88
N SER A 176 11.73 3.05 7.64
CA SER A 176 13.12 3.11 7.22
C SER A 176 13.26 4.27 6.25
N TRP A 177 14.14 5.21 6.56
CA TRP A 177 14.44 6.33 5.68
C TRP A 177 14.91 5.84 4.30
N ASN A 178 15.77 4.83 4.28
CA ASN A 178 16.26 4.22 3.04
C ASN A 178 15.13 3.59 2.22
N ASP A 179 14.11 3.01 2.87
CA ASP A 179 12.95 2.46 2.16
C ASP A 179 12.10 3.59 1.58
N ILE A 180 11.88 4.67 2.33
CA ILE A 180 11.19 5.88 1.85
C ILE A 180 11.89 6.44 0.61
N VAL A 181 13.21 6.60 0.65
CA VAL A 181 13.99 7.08 -0.50
C VAL A 181 13.81 6.17 -1.71
N VAL A 182 13.88 4.85 -1.55
CA VAL A 182 13.67 3.89 -2.64
C VAL A 182 12.29 4.01 -3.25
N VAL A 183 11.23 4.10 -2.43
CA VAL A 183 9.86 4.16 -2.96
C VAL A 183 9.53 5.48 -3.62
N VAL A 184 9.98 6.59 -3.03
CA VAL A 184 9.83 7.93 -3.61
C VAL A 184 10.60 8.02 -4.92
N LEU A 185 11.83 7.49 -4.97
CA LEU A 185 12.60 7.38 -6.20
C LEU A 185 11.83 6.61 -7.28
N GLY A 186 11.27 5.45 -6.95
CA GLY A 186 10.47 4.69 -7.93
C GLY A 186 9.22 5.45 -8.41
N GLN A 187 8.59 6.25 -7.55
CA GLN A 187 7.47 7.10 -7.96
C GLN A 187 7.90 8.34 -8.75
N VAL A 188 9.07 8.92 -8.48
CA VAL A 188 9.66 9.96 -9.34
C VAL A 188 9.92 9.40 -10.74
N HIS A 189 10.37 8.15 -10.84
CA HIS A 189 10.51 7.46 -12.13
C HIS A 189 9.16 7.28 -12.83
N ARG A 190 8.14 6.77 -12.13
CA ARG A 190 6.83 6.44 -12.71
C ARG A 190 5.97 7.66 -13.04
N GLN A 191 5.84 8.60 -12.10
CA GLN A 191 4.90 9.71 -12.17
C GLN A 191 5.55 11.03 -12.61
N GLY A 192 6.87 11.14 -12.46
CA GLY A 192 7.63 12.36 -12.71
C GLY A 192 7.64 13.32 -11.52
N VAL A 193 8.58 14.26 -11.56
CA VAL A 193 8.84 15.22 -10.47
C VAL A 193 7.64 16.13 -10.20
N GLY A 194 7.08 16.77 -11.24
CA GLY A 194 6.02 17.75 -11.08
C GLY A 194 4.73 17.16 -10.50
N LYS A 195 4.28 16.01 -11.02
CA LYS A 195 3.09 15.32 -10.51
C LYS A 195 3.30 14.93 -9.05
N LEU A 196 4.44 14.33 -8.72
CA LEU A 196 4.72 13.92 -7.34
C LEU A 196 4.85 15.12 -6.39
N ALA A 197 5.49 16.22 -6.79
CA ALA A 197 5.58 17.44 -5.99
C ALA A 197 4.20 18.02 -5.66
N LEU A 198 3.24 17.92 -6.59
CA LEU A 198 1.86 18.34 -6.38
C LEU A 198 1.13 17.46 -5.35
N VAL A 199 1.24 16.13 -5.46
CA VAL A 199 0.41 15.22 -4.65
C VAL A 199 1.07 14.75 -3.35
N PHE A 200 2.40 14.74 -3.27
CA PHE A 200 3.12 14.25 -2.09
C PHE A 200 2.84 15.06 -0.82
N PRO A 201 2.73 16.40 -0.82
CA PRO A 201 2.40 17.15 0.40
C PRO A 201 1.10 16.68 1.07
N CYS A 202 0.14 16.15 0.30
CA CYS A 202 -1.09 15.56 0.85
C CYS A 202 -0.80 14.42 1.82
N VAL A 203 0.24 13.60 1.59
CA VAL A 203 0.58 12.49 2.48
C VAL A 203 0.96 12.98 3.86
N CYS A 204 1.70 14.10 3.94
CA CYS A 204 2.19 14.64 5.20
C CYS A 204 1.14 15.50 5.92
N LEU A 205 0.30 16.22 5.16
CA LEU A 205 -0.54 17.30 5.72
C LEU A 205 -2.03 16.97 5.75
N VAL A 206 -2.53 16.23 4.77
CA VAL A 206 -3.97 16.01 4.57
C VAL A 206 -4.37 14.62 5.05
N VAL A 207 -3.64 13.58 4.63
CA VAL A 207 -3.94 12.18 4.96
C VAL A 207 -4.06 11.92 6.46
N PRO A 208 -3.17 12.44 7.33
CA PRO A 208 -3.29 12.24 8.78
C PRO A 208 -4.59 12.86 9.33
N ILE A 209 -4.95 14.05 8.85
CA ILE A 209 -6.18 14.74 9.28
C ILE A 209 -7.40 13.92 8.83
N LEU A 210 -7.44 13.48 7.57
CA LEU A 210 -8.54 12.66 7.07
C LEU A 210 -8.70 11.37 7.88
N LYS A 211 -7.58 10.67 8.13
CA LYS A 211 -7.57 9.44 8.92
C LYS A 211 -8.14 9.66 10.32
N TYR A 212 -7.56 10.59 11.08
CA TYR A 212 -7.87 10.72 12.51
C TYR A 212 -9.06 11.61 12.81
N VAL A 213 -9.55 12.40 11.85
CA VAL A 213 -10.76 13.23 12.03
C VAL A 213 -12.00 12.58 11.42
N PHE A 214 -11.89 11.82 10.33
CA PHE A 214 -13.06 11.29 9.62
C PHE A 214 -13.15 9.76 9.53
N VAL A 215 -12.02 9.03 9.52
CA VAL A 215 -12.04 7.58 9.24
C VAL A 215 -12.03 6.76 10.52
N VAL A 216 -11.10 7.01 11.45
CA VAL A 216 -10.84 6.13 12.60
C VAL A 216 -10.76 6.85 13.95
N ASN A 217 -11.53 7.93 14.12
CA ASN A 217 -11.58 8.64 15.39
C ASN A 217 -12.45 7.88 16.42
N PRO A 218 -11.87 7.30 17.49
CA PRO A 218 -12.63 6.50 18.45
C PRO A 218 -13.51 7.35 19.38
N PHE A 219 -13.36 8.67 19.39
CA PHE A 219 -14.13 9.59 20.23
C PHE A 219 -15.35 10.17 19.50
N LEU A 220 -15.25 10.36 18.18
CA LEU A 220 -16.32 10.94 17.39
C LEU A 220 -17.37 9.92 16.94
N PHE A 221 -16.98 8.69 16.61
CA PHE A 221 -17.89 7.71 16.02
C PHE A 221 -17.70 6.30 16.60
N PRO A 222 -18.76 5.48 16.66
CA PRO A 222 -18.64 4.03 16.72
C PRO A 222 -17.84 3.49 15.52
N LEU A 223 -16.81 2.71 15.79
CA LEU A 223 -15.95 2.08 14.78
C LEU A 223 -16.38 0.64 14.52
N LYS A 224 -16.25 0.19 13.27
CA LYS A 224 -16.46 -1.21 12.88
C LYS A 224 -15.50 -1.61 11.76
N GLU A 225 -15.16 -2.89 11.69
CA GLU A 225 -14.52 -3.44 10.51
C GLU A 225 -15.58 -3.57 9.39
N THR A 226 -15.18 -3.17 8.18
CA THR A 226 -16.00 -3.24 6.98
C THR A 226 -15.18 -3.90 5.89
N PHE A 227 -15.80 -4.84 5.18
CA PHE A 227 -15.17 -5.60 4.11
C PHE A 227 -15.61 -5.06 2.76
N THR A 228 -14.69 -4.95 1.82
CA THR A 228 -14.98 -4.78 0.39
C THR A 228 -13.99 -5.60 -0.40
N ASN A 229 -14.38 -5.96 -1.62
CA ASN A 229 -13.52 -6.73 -2.51
C ASN A 229 -13.68 -6.27 -3.95
N GLN A 230 -12.61 -6.38 -4.71
CA GLN A 230 -12.56 -6.05 -6.13
C GLN A 230 -11.84 -7.13 -6.90
N TRP A 231 -12.18 -7.20 -8.17
CA TRP A 231 -11.83 -8.27 -9.06
C TRP A 231 -11.46 -7.71 -10.42
N THR A 232 -10.39 -8.23 -11.00
CA THR A 232 -10.18 -8.06 -12.44
C THR A 232 -11.06 -9.04 -13.20
N GLU A 233 -11.23 -8.81 -14.50
CA GLU A 233 -11.68 -9.89 -15.39
C GLU A 233 -10.64 -11.02 -15.42
N ALA A 234 -11.09 -12.21 -15.82
CA ALA A 234 -10.21 -13.33 -16.11
C ALA A 234 -9.25 -12.94 -17.25
N MET A 235 -7.97 -13.24 -17.06
CA MET A 235 -6.92 -12.94 -18.02
C MET A 235 -6.53 -14.21 -18.76
N PRO A 236 -6.46 -14.19 -20.11
CA PRO A 236 -6.20 -15.38 -20.92
C PRO A 236 -4.71 -15.73 -20.97
N MET A 237 -4.07 -15.89 -19.80
CA MET A 237 -2.64 -16.13 -19.67
C MET A 237 -2.32 -16.97 -18.44
N SER A 238 -1.09 -17.47 -18.36
CA SER A 238 -0.66 -18.31 -17.25
C SER A 238 -0.52 -17.52 -15.94
N ASP A 239 -0.75 -18.19 -14.80
CA ASP A 239 -0.48 -17.65 -13.46
C ASP A 239 0.91 -17.03 -13.34
N ALA A 240 1.92 -17.72 -13.87
CA ALA A 240 3.31 -17.27 -13.80
C ALA A 240 3.50 -15.93 -14.52
N THR A 241 2.86 -15.78 -15.69
CA THR A 241 2.86 -14.53 -16.45
C THR A 241 2.21 -13.43 -15.62
N ILE A 242 0.96 -13.61 -15.18
CA ILE A 242 0.20 -12.61 -14.38
C ILE A 242 1.01 -12.13 -13.18
N VAL A 243 1.56 -13.08 -12.41
CA VAL A 243 2.35 -12.75 -11.22
C VAL A 243 3.60 -11.97 -11.60
N SER A 244 4.33 -12.41 -12.62
CA SER A 244 5.56 -11.73 -13.03
C SER A 244 5.33 -10.28 -13.46
N SER A 245 4.23 -10.02 -14.17
CA SER A 245 3.84 -8.69 -14.62
C SER A 245 3.47 -7.79 -13.46
N ILE A 246 2.60 -8.27 -12.57
CA ILE A 246 2.19 -7.50 -11.39
C ILE A 246 3.39 -7.22 -10.48
N VAL A 247 4.28 -8.19 -10.29
CA VAL A 247 5.52 -7.97 -9.52
C VAL A 247 6.42 -6.95 -10.20
N LYS A 248 6.54 -6.98 -11.53
CA LYS A 248 7.32 -5.97 -12.27
C LYS A 248 6.73 -4.57 -12.07
N SER A 249 5.43 -4.42 -12.29
CA SER A 249 4.76 -3.12 -12.28
C SER A 249 4.62 -2.53 -10.88
N VAL A 250 4.42 -3.37 -9.88
CA VAL A 250 4.29 -2.92 -8.48
C VAL A 250 5.65 -2.85 -7.78
N ALA A 251 6.56 -3.81 -7.98
CA ALA A 251 7.72 -3.96 -7.09
C ALA A 251 9.05 -3.46 -7.63
N TRP A 252 9.22 -3.34 -8.95
CA TRP A 252 10.52 -2.95 -9.50
C TRP A 252 10.80 -1.48 -9.26
N SER A 253 12.01 -1.19 -8.79
CA SER A 253 12.41 0.17 -8.43
C SER A 253 12.51 1.09 -9.66
N VAL A 254 13.05 0.58 -10.77
CA VAL A 254 13.14 1.27 -12.05
C VAL A 254 12.65 0.34 -13.14
N VAL A 255 11.57 0.71 -13.83
CA VAL A 255 11.01 -0.07 -14.95
C VAL A 255 11.48 0.49 -16.30
N ASP A 256 11.36 -0.29 -17.36
CA ASP A 256 11.60 0.19 -18.73
C ASP A 256 10.57 1.26 -19.16
N LYS A 257 10.83 1.89 -20.31
CA LYS A 257 10.03 3.02 -20.80
C LYS A 257 8.59 2.63 -21.11
N SER A 258 8.34 1.48 -21.75
CA SER A 258 6.97 1.05 -22.08
C SER A 258 6.16 0.82 -20.81
N THR A 259 6.69 0.02 -19.89
CA THR A 259 6.05 -0.25 -18.59
C THR A 259 5.80 1.04 -17.80
N ARG A 260 6.76 1.98 -17.84
CA ARG A 260 6.61 3.28 -17.17
C ARG A 260 5.45 4.09 -17.74
N GLU A 261 5.33 4.20 -19.06
CA GLU A 261 4.25 5.00 -19.67
C GLU A 261 2.88 4.37 -19.40
N GLU A 262 2.79 3.04 -19.30
CA GLU A 262 1.56 2.36 -18.87
C GLU A 262 1.19 2.75 -17.42
N ILE A 263 2.09 2.50 -16.46
CA ILE A 263 1.87 2.84 -15.04
C ILE A 263 1.58 4.33 -14.82
N ARG A 264 2.19 5.21 -15.62
CA ARG A 264 2.00 6.66 -15.50
C ARG A 264 0.57 7.09 -15.83
N ASN A 265 -0.07 6.39 -16.75
CA ASN A 265 -1.44 6.65 -17.20
C ASN A 265 -2.48 5.94 -16.33
N ASP A 266 -2.06 5.11 -15.39
CA ASP A 266 -2.97 4.44 -14.47
C ASP A 266 -3.63 5.42 -13.48
N HIS A 267 -4.88 5.13 -13.16
CA HIS A 267 -5.60 5.83 -12.09
C HIS A 267 -5.01 5.56 -10.70
N PHE A 268 -4.25 4.46 -10.56
CA PHE A 268 -3.60 4.03 -9.34
C PHE A 268 -2.22 3.45 -9.64
N SER A 269 -1.19 3.91 -8.92
CA SER A 269 0.18 3.40 -9.04
C SER A 269 0.72 3.04 -7.66
N ALA A 270 0.95 1.76 -7.41
CA ALA A 270 1.61 1.28 -6.20
C ALA A 270 3.09 0.94 -6.45
N ASN A 271 3.97 1.34 -5.53
CA ASN A 271 5.35 0.87 -5.47
C ASN A 271 5.61 0.15 -4.14
N TYR A 272 5.75 -1.18 -4.19
CA TYR A 272 6.07 -2.03 -3.04
C TYR A 272 7.43 -2.69 -3.31
N PRO A 273 8.54 -2.08 -2.86
CA PRO A 273 9.86 -2.47 -3.29
C PRO A 273 10.22 -3.85 -2.75
N LEU A 274 10.97 -4.64 -3.53
CA LEU A 274 11.39 -5.96 -3.05
C LEU A 274 12.23 -5.85 -1.77
N PRO A 275 11.92 -6.68 -0.75
CA PRO A 275 12.58 -6.61 0.54
C PRO A 275 14.03 -7.10 0.51
N ALA A 276 14.73 -6.86 1.62
CA ALA A 276 16.10 -7.31 1.79
C ALA A 276 16.20 -8.82 2.00
N ALA A 277 15.44 -9.34 2.95
CA ALA A 277 15.19 -10.76 3.13
C ALA A 277 13.76 -11.12 2.71
N LYS A 278 13.48 -12.43 2.61
CA LYS A 278 12.17 -12.95 2.20
C LYS A 278 11.11 -12.58 3.24
N ASP A 279 9.93 -12.17 2.76
CA ASP A 279 8.76 -11.79 3.57
C ASP A 279 8.98 -10.65 4.60
N ASP A 280 10.06 -9.87 4.48
CA ASP A 280 10.22 -8.67 5.31
C ASP A 280 9.16 -7.62 4.96
N VAL A 281 8.80 -6.83 5.97
CA VAL A 281 8.00 -5.62 5.81
C VAL A 281 8.89 -4.52 5.24
N VAL A 282 8.43 -3.85 4.19
CA VAL A 282 9.07 -2.64 3.65
C VAL A 282 8.09 -1.48 3.67
N VAL A 283 8.62 -0.26 3.58
CA VAL A 283 7.78 0.90 3.26
C VAL A 283 7.39 0.82 1.79
N GLY A 284 6.11 1.02 1.51
CA GLY A 284 5.54 1.14 0.19
C GLY A 284 4.93 2.53 -0.02
N ILE A 285 4.51 2.81 -1.25
CA ILE A 285 3.80 4.06 -1.59
C ILE A 285 2.71 3.78 -2.62
N GLN A 286 1.55 4.38 -2.42
CA GLN A 286 0.43 4.35 -3.35
C GLN A 286 0.14 5.78 -3.82
N VAL A 287 0.10 5.98 -5.13
CA VAL A 287 -0.22 7.25 -5.76
C VAL A 287 -1.57 7.12 -6.46
N MET A 288 -2.53 7.90 -5.99
CA MET A 288 -3.88 8.07 -6.56
C MET A 288 -4.18 9.57 -6.68
N SER A 289 -5.42 10.02 -6.40
CA SER A 289 -5.71 11.45 -6.15
C SER A 289 -5.01 12.01 -4.91
N ILE A 290 -4.64 11.12 -3.98
CA ILE A 290 -3.80 11.36 -2.81
C ILE A 290 -2.63 10.37 -2.79
N VAL A 291 -1.56 10.70 -2.07
CA VAL A 291 -0.44 9.77 -1.85
C VAL A 291 -0.56 9.15 -0.47
N ASN A 292 -0.32 7.85 -0.35
CA ASN A 292 -0.24 7.15 0.93
C ASN A 292 1.09 6.40 1.05
N LEU A 293 1.70 6.43 2.24
CA LEU A 293 2.81 5.54 2.60
C LEU A 293 2.28 4.31 3.30
N THR A 294 2.62 3.14 2.78
CA THR A 294 2.14 1.85 3.28
C THR A 294 3.25 1.07 3.95
N ASN A 295 2.87 0.05 4.72
CA ASN A 295 3.73 -1.08 4.99
C ASN A 295 3.30 -2.22 4.07
N SER A 296 4.21 -2.74 3.26
CA SER A 296 3.92 -3.82 2.32
C SER A 296 4.80 -5.03 2.61
N ILE A 297 4.21 -6.21 2.47
CA ILE A 297 4.85 -7.51 2.61
C ILE A 297 4.64 -8.25 1.31
N HIS A 298 5.73 -8.71 0.71
CA HIS A 298 5.67 -9.60 -0.45
C HIS A 298 5.33 -10.98 0.07
N ASN A 299 4.17 -11.52 -0.29
CA ASN A 299 3.67 -12.76 0.29
C ASN A 299 4.14 -13.97 -0.51
N VAL A 300 5.45 -14.14 -0.64
CA VAL A 300 6.05 -15.20 -1.46
C VAL A 300 5.67 -16.59 -0.92
N GLU A 301 5.47 -16.72 0.39
CA GLU A 301 5.14 -17.99 1.05
C GLU A 301 3.65 -18.25 1.26
N ASN A 302 2.77 -17.36 0.77
CA ASN A 302 1.32 -17.47 1.00
C ASN A 302 0.92 -17.58 2.48
N LYS A 303 1.70 -16.96 3.35
CA LYS A 303 1.43 -16.95 4.79
C LYS A 303 0.31 -15.98 5.13
N LEU A 304 -0.60 -16.43 6.01
CA LEU A 304 -1.63 -15.59 6.63
C LEU A 304 -2.53 -14.87 5.60
N VAL A 305 -2.86 -15.53 4.49
CA VAL A 305 -3.86 -15.04 3.54
C VAL A 305 -5.24 -15.20 4.16
N ARG A 306 -6.00 -14.10 4.21
CA ARG A 306 -7.35 -14.02 4.77
C ARG A 306 -8.43 -14.31 3.73
N SER A 307 -8.20 -13.98 2.46
CA SER A 307 -9.16 -14.31 1.41
C SER A 307 -9.35 -15.82 1.29
N THR A 308 -10.62 -16.26 1.28
CA THR A 308 -11.01 -17.67 1.15
C THR A 308 -11.05 -18.16 -0.29
N THR A 309 -10.94 -17.25 -1.26
CA THR A 309 -11.01 -17.53 -2.70
C THR A 309 -9.64 -17.34 -3.38
N ALA A 310 -8.65 -16.81 -2.65
CA ALA A 310 -7.29 -16.65 -3.13
C ALA A 310 -6.64 -18.01 -3.43
N LYS A 311 -6.26 -18.21 -4.69
CA LYS A 311 -5.37 -19.32 -5.12
C LYS A 311 -3.94 -19.08 -4.61
N ARG A 312 -3.51 -17.81 -4.60
CA ARG A 312 -2.16 -17.39 -4.24
C ARG A 312 -2.13 -15.92 -3.82
N GLY A 313 -1.54 -15.62 -2.67
CA GLY A 313 -1.27 -14.27 -2.22
C GLY A 313 -0.01 -13.68 -2.87
N LEU A 314 -0.07 -12.40 -3.24
CA LEU A 314 1.04 -11.66 -3.87
C LEU A 314 1.59 -10.62 -2.91
N PHE A 315 0.70 -9.78 -2.37
CA PHE A 315 1.04 -8.71 -1.45
C PHE A 315 0.09 -8.70 -0.27
N ARG A 316 0.63 -8.34 0.90
CA ARG A 316 -0.14 -8.05 2.10
C ARG A 316 0.23 -6.65 2.55
N VAL A 317 -0.77 -5.80 2.76
CA VAL A 317 -0.59 -4.39 3.10
C VAL A 317 -1.31 -4.13 4.43
N PRO A 318 -0.65 -4.37 5.57
CA PRO A 318 -1.22 -4.00 6.87
C PRO A 318 -1.32 -2.47 6.99
N LEU A 319 -2.51 -2.00 7.34
CA LEU A 319 -2.82 -0.59 7.48
C LEU A 319 -2.93 -0.26 8.96
N TYR A 320 -1.82 0.18 9.54
CA TYR A 320 -1.77 0.40 10.99
C TYR A 320 -2.39 1.73 11.41
N LEU A 321 -2.96 1.75 12.62
CA LEU A 321 -3.54 2.95 13.22
C LEU A 321 -2.49 4.04 13.38
N TYR A 322 -1.32 3.73 13.95
CA TYR A 322 -0.30 4.73 14.24
C TYR A 322 0.59 5.09 13.05
N ASN A 323 0.39 4.49 11.87
CA ASN A 323 0.92 5.04 10.62
C ASN A 323 0.00 6.22 10.20
N PRO A 324 0.40 7.50 10.38
CA PRO A 324 -0.47 8.62 10.05
C PRO A 324 -0.58 8.85 8.53
N PHE A 325 0.33 8.28 7.74
CA PHE A 325 0.54 8.56 6.33
C PHE A 325 -0.25 7.63 5.40
N HIS A 326 -1.20 6.87 5.96
CA HIS A 326 -2.17 6.08 5.20
C HIS A 326 -3.59 6.35 5.72
N ILE A 327 -4.49 6.77 4.83
CA ILE A 327 -5.83 7.23 5.19
C ILE A 327 -6.68 6.15 5.90
N MET A 328 -6.55 4.89 5.51
CA MET A 328 -7.29 3.77 6.10
C MET A 328 -6.50 3.08 7.22
N THR A 329 -7.23 2.34 8.07
CA THR A 329 -6.71 1.40 9.07
C THR A 329 -7.37 0.05 8.85
N GLY A 330 -6.65 -1.06 9.02
CA GLY A 330 -7.13 -2.40 8.71
C GLY A 330 -6.10 -3.24 7.96
N TYR A 331 -6.56 -3.94 6.94
CA TYR A 331 -5.78 -4.92 6.20
C TYR A 331 -6.21 -5.02 4.74
N VAL A 332 -5.24 -5.16 3.84
CA VAL A 332 -5.48 -5.30 2.40
C VAL A 332 -4.58 -6.39 1.83
N GLU A 333 -5.09 -7.13 0.86
CA GLU A 333 -4.32 -8.14 0.12
C GLU A 333 -4.37 -7.86 -1.38
N VAL A 334 -3.40 -8.42 -2.10
CA VAL A 334 -3.47 -8.60 -3.55
C VAL A 334 -3.25 -10.09 -3.80
N ASN A 335 -4.24 -10.76 -4.38
CA ASN A 335 -4.19 -12.21 -4.59
C ASN A 335 -4.46 -12.55 -6.06
N LEU A 336 -3.96 -13.70 -6.50
CA LEU A 336 -4.38 -14.39 -7.71
C LEU A 336 -5.46 -15.41 -7.36
N GLN A 337 -6.48 -15.50 -8.20
CA GLN A 337 -7.64 -16.38 -8.04
C GLN A 337 -7.61 -17.60 -8.95
N PHE A 338 -8.49 -18.57 -8.64
CA PHE A 338 -8.92 -19.56 -9.63
C PHE A 338 -9.70 -18.84 -10.75
N GLY A 339 -9.36 -19.13 -12.00
CA GLY A 339 -9.91 -18.41 -13.16
C GLY A 339 -9.08 -17.21 -13.65
N PHE A 340 -7.81 -17.10 -13.24
CA PHE A 340 -6.83 -16.14 -13.78
C PHE A 340 -7.22 -14.66 -13.59
N ALA A 341 -7.89 -14.35 -12.47
CA ALA A 341 -8.23 -12.98 -12.08
C ALA A 341 -7.39 -12.54 -10.88
N LEU A 342 -7.16 -11.23 -10.74
CA LEU A 342 -6.59 -10.63 -9.55
C LEU A 342 -7.70 -10.17 -8.62
N GLU A 343 -7.47 -10.39 -7.34
CA GLU A 343 -8.31 -10.00 -6.22
C GLU A 343 -7.62 -8.90 -5.42
N HIS A 344 -8.41 -7.95 -4.93
CA HIS A 344 -7.95 -6.93 -4.00
C HIS A 344 -8.94 -6.77 -2.84
N PRO A 345 -8.94 -7.69 -1.86
CA PRO A 345 -9.83 -7.63 -0.71
C PRO A 345 -9.29 -6.68 0.35
N MET A 346 -10.19 -5.92 0.96
CA MET A 346 -9.87 -4.93 1.98
C MET A 346 -10.79 -5.12 3.19
N TRP A 347 -10.20 -5.25 4.38
CA TRP A 347 -10.89 -5.24 5.67
C TRP A 347 -10.45 -4.00 6.42
N CYS A 348 -11.22 -2.91 6.28
CA CYS A 348 -10.86 -1.63 6.87
C CYS A 348 -11.78 -1.28 8.05
N ILE A 349 -11.18 -0.73 9.08
CA ILE A 349 -11.89 -0.16 10.22
C ILE A 349 -12.25 1.28 9.85
N THR A 350 -13.53 1.60 9.93
CA THR A 350 -14.06 2.94 9.67
C THR A 350 -15.16 3.29 10.66
N GLY A 351 -15.39 4.59 10.85
CA GLY A 351 -16.52 5.10 11.60
C GLY A 351 -17.85 4.79 10.94
N THR A 352 -18.93 4.97 11.70
CA THR A 352 -20.31 4.86 11.20
C THR A 352 -20.83 6.18 10.60
N ASN A 353 -19.92 7.11 10.32
CA ASN A 353 -20.19 8.43 9.77
C ASN A 353 -20.12 8.47 8.24
N TYR A 354 -20.70 9.50 7.62
CA TYR A 354 -20.79 9.60 6.15
C TYR A 354 -19.41 9.79 5.51
N LEU A 355 -18.61 10.75 5.97
CA LEU A 355 -17.38 11.14 5.30
C LEU A 355 -16.32 10.03 5.34
N GLY A 356 -16.18 9.33 6.46
CA GLY A 356 -15.28 8.18 6.59
C GLY A 356 -15.62 7.06 5.61
N ASN A 357 -16.91 6.71 5.51
CA ASN A 357 -17.38 5.69 4.56
C ASN A 357 -17.32 6.18 3.11
N LEU A 358 -17.49 7.47 2.85
CA LEU A 358 -17.31 8.06 1.53
C LEU A 358 -15.85 7.97 1.07
N PHE A 359 -14.88 8.27 1.94
CA PHE A 359 -13.46 8.07 1.61
C PHE A 359 -13.16 6.61 1.30
N TYR A 360 -13.70 5.68 2.07
CA TYR A 360 -13.54 4.25 1.81
C TYR A 360 -14.18 3.84 0.48
N LYS A 361 -15.41 4.31 0.22
CA LYS A 361 -16.09 4.07 -1.07
C LYS A 361 -15.30 4.64 -2.24
N ASN A 362 -14.73 5.84 -2.11
CA ASN A 362 -13.94 6.46 -3.18
C ASN A 362 -12.64 5.70 -3.44
N ALA A 363 -11.95 5.24 -2.39
CA ALA A 363 -10.82 4.33 -2.55
C ALA A 363 -11.26 3.05 -3.28
N ASN A 364 -12.38 2.46 -2.86
CA ASN A 364 -12.93 1.27 -3.50
C ASN A 364 -13.29 1.48 -4.98
N VAL A 365 -13.93 2.61 -5.31
CA VAL A 365 -14.30 2.98 -6.69
C VAL A 365 -13.07 3.21 -7.56
N LEU A 366 -12.01 3.83 -7.03
CA LEU A 366 -10.77 4.02 -7.77
C LEU A 366 -10.21 2.67 -8.24
N PHE A 367 -10.20 1.68 -7.35
CA PHE A 367 -9.73 0.35 -7.72
C PHE A 367 -10.71 -0.41 -8.63
N TRP A 368 -12.01 -0.13 -8.55
CA TRP A 368 -12.99 -0.61 -9.54
C TRP A 368 -12.69 -0.13 -10.96
N ASN A 369 -12.13 1.07 -11.11
CA ASN A 369 -11.66 1.57 -12.41
C ASN A 369 -10.29 1.00 -12.78
N TYR A 370 -9.44 0.73 -11.77
CA TYR A 370 -8.10 0.18 -11.97
C TYR A 370 -8.10 -1.30 -12.36
N ALA A 371 -8.97 -2.12 -11.77
CA ALA A 371 -8.98 -3.57 -12.01
C ALA A 371 -9.25 -3.94 -13.50
N PRO A 372 -10.23 -3.33 -14.19
CA PRO A 372 -10.39 -3.50 -15.64
C PRO A 372 -9.19 -2.98 -16.44
N GLN A 373 -8.58 -1.86 -16.02
CA GLN A 373 -7.39 -1.30 -16.68
C GLN A 373 -6.20 -2.26 -16.60
N ILE A 374 -5.93 -2.85 -15.43
CA ILE A 374 -4.90 -3.88 -15.26
C ILE A 374 -5.17 -5.08 -16.19
N ALA A 375 -6.40 -5.61 -16.20
CA ALA A 375 -6.74 -6.74 -17.05
C ALA A 375 -6.55 -6.41 -18.54
N TYR A 376 -6.93 -5.22 -18.96
CA TYR A 376 -6.74 -4.74 -20.33
C TYR A 376 -5.26 -4.61 -20.69
N ASN A 377 -4.47 -3.95 -19.84
CA ASN A 377 -3.03 -3.79 -20.05
C ASN A 377 -2.36 -5.17 -20.14
N LEU A 378 -2.67 -6.08 -19.21
CA LEU A 378 -2.13 -7.44 -19.21
C LEU A 378 -2.52 -8.20 -20.48
N LYS A 379 -3.76 -8.10 -20.94
CA LYS A 379 -4.20 -8.71 -22.22
C LYS A 379 -3.42 -8.17 -23.43
N LYS A 380 -3.04 -6.89 -23.41
CA LYS A 380 -2.40 -6.20 -24.53
C LYS A 380 -0.88 -6.38 -24.56
N ASP A 381 -0.21 -6.22 -23.42
CA ASP A 381 1.23 -6.38 -23.28
C ASP A 381 1.57 -7.08 -21.95
N PRO A 382 1.53 -8.42 -21.91
CA PRO A 382 1.64 -9.18 -20.68
C PRO A 382 2.93 -8.93 -19.91
N LEU A 383 4.03 -8.50 -20.55
CA LEU A 383 5.32 -8.30 -19.87
C LEU A 383 5.60 -6.84 -19.49
N ASN A 384 4.75 -5.90 -19.91
CA ASN A 384 4.89 -4.46 -19.61
C ASN A 384 3.68 -3.85 -18.89
N ALA A 385 2.65 -4.66 -18.60
CA ALA A 385 1.41 -4.26 -17.96
C ALA A 385 1.43 -4.13 -16.44
#